data_AF-A0A947BLJ4-F1
#
_entry.id   AF-A0A947BLJ4-F1
#
_cell.length_a   1.000
_cell.length_b   1.000
_cell.length_c   1.000
_cell.angle_alpha   90.00
_cell.angle_beta   90.00
_cell.angle_gamma   90.00
#
_symmetry.space_group_name_H-M   'P 1'
#
loop_
_entity.id
_entity.type
_entity.pdbx_description
1 polymer ?
#
loop_
_entity_poly.entity_id
_entity_poly.type
_entity_poly.pdbx_seq_one_letter_code
_entity_poly.pdbx_strand_id
1 'polypeptide(L)'
;MTNVIVSSPYVAQGSTLKRLMIQVIIALLPGTIAYAWYFGPGVLINICLAVLLALAFEAGILKLRAKPVMPHLTDFSAVVAAWLFA
;
A
#
# COMPACT_ATOMS: atom_id res chain seq x y z
N MET A 1 42.72 23.00 5.03
CA MET A 1 42.19 21.77 5.65
C MET A 1 40.70 21.68 5.33
N THR A 2 40.34 21.09 4.19
CA THR A 2 38.93 20.91 3.78
C THR A 2 38.41 19.62 4.40
N ASN A 3 37.56 19.76 5.41
CA ASN A 3 36.96 18.64 6.12
C ASN A 3 35.91 18.00 5.21
N VAL A 4 36.24 16.88 4.59
CA VAL A 4 35.30 16.10 3.77
C VAL A 4 34.38 15.38 4.74
N ILE A 5 33.12 15.81 4.85
CA ILE A 5 32.11 15.08 5.60
C ILE A 5 31.83 13.79 4.83
N VAL A 6 32.52 12.72 5.21
CA VAL A 6 32.24 11.36 4.73
C VAL A 6 31.00 10.89 5.48
N SER A 7 29.81 11.17 4.92
CA SER A 7 28.60 10.50 5.40
C SER A 7 28.76 9.00 5.14
N SER A 8 28.36 8.17 6.10
CA SER A 8 28.34 6.70 5.97
C SER A 8 27.85 6.28 4.58
N PRO A 9 28.50 5.32 3.89
CA PRO A 9 27.99 4.78 2.63
C PRO A 9 26.68 4.08 2.93
N TYR A 10 25.56 4.81 2.83
CA TYR A 10 24.24 4.23 2.87
C TYR A 10 24.07 3.43 1.58
N VAL A 11 24.45 2.15 1.64
CA VAL A 11 24.11 1.16 0.65
C VAL A 11 22.60 1.00 0.74
N ALA A 12 21.87 1.76 -0.08
CA ALA A 12 20.44 1.60 -0.24
C ALA A 12 20.20 0.16 -0.74
N GLN A 13 19.90 -0.74 0.19
CA GLN A 13 19.53 -2.11 -0.15
C GLN A 13 18.30 -2.03 -1.07
N GLY A 14 18.40 -2.66 -2.23
CA GLY A 14 17.40 -2.61 -3.31
C GLY A 14 16.08 -3.34 -2.99
N SER A 15 15.63 -3.36 -1.74
CA SER A 15 14.25 -3.74 -1.43
C SER A 15 13.33 -2.60 -1.86
N THR A 16 12.88 -2.67 -3.11
CA THR A 16 11.86 -1.75 -3.61
C THR A 16 10.61 -1.90 -2.73
N LEU A 17 10.14 -0.81 -2.10
CA LEU A 17 8.96 -0.79 -1.21
C LEU A 17 7.74 -1.51 -1.82
N LYS A 18 7.55 -1.35 -3.14
CA LYS A 18 6.54 -2.07 -3.94
C LYS A 18 6.58 -3.59 -3.76
N ARG A 19 7.76 -4.20 -3.71
CA ARG A 19 7.93 -5.66 -3.50
C ARG A 19 7.46 -6.08 -2.12
N LEU A 20 7.71 -5.23 -1.12
CA LEU A 20 7.29 -5.46 0.26
C LEU A 20 5.76 -5.37 0.37
N MET A 21 5.14 -4.38 -0.26
CA MET A 21 3.68 -4.23 -0.29
C MET A 21 2.98 -5.41 -0.98
N ILE A 22 3.52 -5.90 -2.10
CA ILE A 22 3.01 -7.10 -2.77
C ILE A 22 3.10 -8.32 -1.85
N GLN A 23 4.21 -8.47 -1.10
CA GLN A 23 4.36 -9.58 -0.17
C GLN A 23 3.32 -9.55 0.96
N VAL A 24 2.97 -8.36 1.45
CA VAL A 24 1.90 -8.18 2.44
C VAL A 24 0.54 -8.57 1.87
N ILE A 25 0.24 -8.16 0.63
CA ILE A 25 -1.01 -8.56 -0.06
C ILE A 25 -1.09 -10.08 -0.19
N ILE A 26 0.01 -10.73 -0.57
CA ILE A 26 0.06 -12.20 -0.68
C ILE A 26 -0.15 -12.86 0.69
N ALA A 27 0.44 -12.31 1.75
CA ALA A 27 0.26 -12.82 3.11
C ALA A 27 -1.18 -12.62 3.65
N LEU A 28 -1.91 -11.63 3.15
CA LEU A 28 -3.31 -11.34 3.52
C LEU A 28 -4.33 -12.30 2.88
N LEU A 29 -4.01 -12.90 1.73
CA LEU A 29 -4.90 -13.83 1.02
C LEU A 29 -5.44 -14.97 1.91
N PRO A 30 -4.59 -15.79 2.58
CA PRO A 30 -5.09 -16.91 3.38
C PRO A 30 -5.97 -16.47 4.55
N GLY A 31 -5.62 -15.35 5.21
CA GLY A 31 -6.43 -14.79 6.30
C GLY A 31 -7.79 -14.31 5.81
N THR A 32 -7.83 -13.64 4.66
CA THR A 32 -9.07 -13.13 4.06
C THR A 32 -9.99 -14.26 3.61
N ILE A 33 -9.43 -15.36 3.09
CA ILE A 33 -10.20 -16.55 2.73
C ILE A 33 -10.84 -17.17 3.97
N ALA A 34 -10.09 -17.33 5.06
CA ALA A 34 -10.66 -17.84 6.31
C ALA A 34 -11.76 -16.90 6.87
N TYR A 35 -11.55 -15.59 6.76
CA TYR A 35 -12.51 -14.57 7.23
C TYR A 35 -13.81 -14.60 6.41
N ALA A 36 -13.71 -14.68 5.08
CA ALA A 36 -14.86 -14.81 4.19
C ALA A 36 -15.60 -16.15 4.36
N TRP A 37 -14.91 -17.23 4.74
CA TRP A 37 -15.55 -18.51 5.03
C TRP A 37 -16.40 -18.45 6.30
N TYR A 38 -15.92 -17.76 7.35
CA TYR A 38 -16.59 -17.69 8.64
C TYR A 38 -17.76 -16.69 8.65
N PHE A 39 -17.55 -15.48 8.12
CA PHE A 39 -18.56 -14.41 8.11
C PHE A 39 -19.42 -14.38 6.84
N GLY A 40 -19.06 -15.18 5.83
CA GLY A 40 -19.77 -15.25 4.55
C GLY A 40 -19.30 -14.21 3.53
N PRO A 41 -19.96 -14.18 2.35
CA PRO A 41 -19.50 -13.40 1.20
C PRO A 41 -19.64 -11.88 1.36
N GLY A 42 -20.40 -11.40 2.36
CA GLY A 42 -20.57 -9.96 2.63
C GLY A 42 -19.26 -9.24 2.96
N VAL A 43 -18.29 -9.96 3.55
CA VAL A 43 -16.95 -9.46 3.83
C VAL A 43 -16.23 -9.01 2.56
N LEU A 44 -16.34 -9.78 1.47
CA LEU A 44 -15.67 -9.45 0.20
C LEU A 44 -16.22 -8.16 -0.39
N ILE A 45 -17.52 -7.90 -0.20
CA ILE A 45 -18.17 -6.67 -0.65
C ILE A 45 -17.63 -5.47 0.14
N ASN A 46 -17.49 -5.58 1.46
CA ASN A 46 -16.92 -4.52 2.31
C ASN A 46 -15.46 -4.22 1.94
N ILE A 47 -14.64 -5.25 1.75
CA ILE A 47 -13.24 -5.08 1.32
C ILE A 47 -13.20 -4.37 -0.05
N CYS A 48 -14.04 -4.77 -1.00
CA CYS A 48 -14.10 -4.15 -2.32
C CYS A 48 -14.50 -2.66 -2.23
N LEU A 49 -15.51 -2.35 -1.43
CA LEU A 49 -15.96 -0.98 -1.17
C LEU A 49 -14.88 -0.14 -0.48
N ALA A 50 -14.21 -0.68 0.53
CA ALA A 50 -13.11 -0.01 1.23
C ALA A 50 -11.95 0.30 0.28
N VAL A 51 -11.56 -0.65 -0.56
CA VAL A 51 -10.49 -0.46 -1.56
C VAL A 51 -10.86 0.63 -2.57
N LEU A 52 -12.09 0.61 -3.10
CA LEU A 52 -12.56 1.65 -4.01
C LEU A 52 -12.55 3.03 -3.35
N LEU A 53 -13.04 3.14 -2.11
CA LEU A 53 -13.07 4.40 -1.38
C LEU A 53 -11.64 4.91 -1.12
N ALA A 54 -10.74 4.04 -0.67
CA ALA A 54 -9.37 4.42 -0.37
C ALA A 54 -8.63 4.91 -1.63
N LEU A 55 -8.81 4.24 -2.77
CA LEU A 55 -8.24 4.69 -4.04
C LEU A 55 -8.82 6.04 -4.47
N ALA A 56 -10.13 6.26 -4.29
CA ALA A 56 -10.76 7.53 -4.59
C ALA A 56 -10.23 8.67 -3.70
N PHE A 57 -10.09 8.43 -2.39
CA PHE A 57 -9.52 9.38 -1.44
C PHE A 57 -8.05 9.68 -1.71
N GLU A 58 -7.23 8.65 -1.97
CA GLU A 58 -5.82 8.82 -2.28
C GLU A 58 -5.63 9.61 -3.58
N ALA A 59 -6.35 9.25 -4.65
CA ALA A 59 -6.33 10.00 -5.90
C ALA A 59 -6.81 11.45 -5.71
N GLY A 60 -7.87 11.65 -4.91
CA GLY A 60 -8.39 12.97 -4.58
C GLY A 60 -7.38 13.85 -3.83
N ILE A 61 -6.72 13.30 -2.81
CA ILE A 61 -5.71 14.01 -2.01
C ILE A 61 -4.43 14.27 -2.82
N LEU A 62 -4.01 13.34 -3.68
CA LEU A 62 -2.86 13.54 -4.58
C LEU A 62 -3.14 14.65 -5.59
N LYS A 63 -4.35 14.69 -6.15
CA LYS A 63 -4.80 15.77 -7.03
C LYS A 63 -4.83 17.11 -6.30
N LEU A 64 -5.33 17.15 -5.06
CA LEU A 64 -5.32 18.35 -4.22
C LEU A 64 -3.89 18.83 -3.88
N ARG A 65 -2.95 17.90 -3.71
CA ARG A 65 -1.54 18.19 -3.43
C ARG A 65 -0.69 18.45 -4.68
N ALA A 66 -1.28 18.51 -5.87
CA ALA A 66 -0.59 18.69 -7.15
C ALA A 66 0.58 17.70 -7.37
N LYS A 67 0.47 16.49 -6.80
CA LYS A 67 1.49 15.44 -6.95
C LYS A 67 1.15 14.54 -8.14
N PRO A 68 2.16 13.98 -8.84
CA PRO A 68 1.91 13.07 -9.94
C PRO A 68 1.19 11.82 -9.44
N VAL A 69 -0.04 11.63 -9.93
CA VAL A 69 -0.98 10.59 -9.49
C VAL A 69 -0.49 9.19 -9.87
N MET A 70 0.06 9.04 -11.08
CA MET A 70 0.49 7.74 -11.62
C MET A 70 1.54 6.99 -10.79
N PRO A 71 2.67 7.60 -10.36
CA PRO A 71 3.66 6.86 -9.58
C PRO A 71 3.16 6.47 -8.18
N HIS A 72 2.40 7.35 -7.50
CA HIS A 72 1.91 7.05 -6.13
C HIS A 72 0.79 6.00 -6.10
N LEU A 73 -0.09 5.96 -7.11
CA LEU A 73 -1.12 4.90 -7.16
C LEU A 73 -0.51 3.50 -7.34
N THR A 74 0.70 3.40 -7.88
CA THR A 74 1.35 2.10 -8.15
C THR A 74 2.10 1.50 -6.96
N ASP A 75 2.11 2.19 -5.81
CA ASP A 75 2.79 1.73 -4.59
C ASP A 75 1.99 0.67 -3.82
N PHE A 76 0.72 0.42 -4.18
CA PHE A 76 -0.19 -0.56 -3.54
C PHE A 76 -0.50 -0.28 -2.05
N SER A 77 -0.08 0.86 -1.51
CA SER A 77 -0.27 1.24 -0.11
C SER A 77 -1.73 1.46 0.26
N ALA A 78 -2.49 2.19 -0.54
CA ALA A 78 -3.91 2.38 -0.30
C ALA A 78 -4.70 1.08 -0.34
N VAL A 79 -4.32 0.13 -1.20
CA VAL A 79 -4.98 -1.18 -1.28
C VAL A 79 -4.76 -1.97 0.01
N VAL A 80 -3.53 -2.02 0.51
CA VAL A 80 -3.21 -2.70 1.79
C VAL A 80 -3.91 -2.01 2.96
N ALA A 81 -3.89 -0.68 3.01
CA ALA A 81 -4.55 0.08 4.08
C ALA A 81 -6.07 -0.15 4.09
N ALA A 82 -6.71 -0.15 2.92
CA ALA A 82 -8.13 -0.41 2.78
C ALA A 82 -8.51 -1.84 3.17
N TRP A 83 -7.70 -2.82 2.78
CA TRP A 83 -7.95 -4.22 3.11
C TRP A 83 -7.84 -4.46 4.62
N LEU A 84 -6.88 -3.82 5.29
CA LEU A 84 -6.76 -3.92 6.76
C LEU A 84 -7.85 -3.16 7.52
N PHE A 85 -8.48 -2.16 6.90
CA PHE A 85 -9.53 -1.36 7.52
C PHE A 85 -10.92 -2.02 7.46
N ALA A 86 -11.17 -2.79 6.40
CA ALA A 86 -12.45 -3.46 6.13
C ALA A 86 -12.73 -4.63 7.08
#